data_AF-A0A3A9ZIA8-F1
#
_entry.id   AF-A0A3A9ZIA8-F1
#
_cell.length_a   1.000
_cell.length_b   1.000
_cell.length_c   1.000
_cell.angle_alpha   90.00
_cell.angle_beta   90.00
_cell.angle_gamma   90.00
#
_symmetry.space_group_name_H-M   'P 1'
#
loop_
_entity.id
_entity.type
_entity.pdbx_description
1 polymer ?
#
loop_
_entity_poly.entity_id
_entity_poly.type
_entity_poly.pdbx_seq_one_letter_code
_entity_poly.pdbx_strand_id
1 'polypeptide(L)'
;MGVACAGLLAAALAACGDDPDKGTNGIGRLSAEEIEQRARQAAEDASSVRLTGTVISDGASYDLDVRLGEEGAVGEVSSQGSEFQLLRIGEDLYIKADAAFWQSDAVPEELDSDPAQQLEGKYLRVAREDPAYEQLSTFTRMDVLDALLTLDGERETGDREEVGGVRAIRVEADGGQGGALDVSLIGTPYPLRLERGGDAGVLRLDDWDQELALEPPAEDEIVDYGEDMVTSAGE
;
A
#
# COMPACT_ATOMS: atom_id res chain seq x y z
N MET A 1 -74.78 5.58 -34.32
CA MET A 1 -74.22 6.04 -33.03
C MET A 1 -73.96 4.78 -32.22
N GLY A 2 -72.77 4.40 -31.79
CA GLY A 2 -71.48 5.09 -31.74
C GLY A 2 -70.32 4.09 -31.75
N VAL A 3 -69.14 4.63 -32.01
CA VAL A 3 -67.83 3.99 -32.13
C VAL A 3 -67.21 3.86 -30.73
N ALA A 4 -66.46 2.79 -30.44
CA ALA A 4 -65.45 2.82 -29.39
C ALA A 4 -64.31 1.84 -29.69
N CYS A 5 -63.20 2.39 -30.22
CA CYS A 5 -61.91 1.75 -30.36
C CYS A 5 -61.27 1.51 -28.99
N ALA A 6 -60.87 0.28 -28.69
CA ALA A 6 -60.02 -0.03 -27.54
C ALA A 6 -58.55 0.25 -27.91
N GLY A 7 -58.04 1.39 -27.47
CA GLY A 7 -56.62 1.75 -27.63
C GLY A 7 -55.76 1.03 -26.60
N LEU A 8 -54.74 0.31 -27.08
CA LEU A 8 -53.62 -0.15 -26.25
C LEU A 8 -52.83 1.08 -25.77
N LEU A 9 -52.82 1.31 -24.45
CA LEU A 9 -51.89 2.22 -23.81
C LEU A 9 -50.58 1.46 -23.52
N ALA A 10 -49.60 1.62 -24.41
CA ALA A 10 -48.22 1.28 -24.11
C ALA A 10 -47.65 2.39 -23.22
N ALA A 11 -47.55 2.13 -21.92
CA ALA A 11 -46.83 2.98 -20.98
C ALA A 11 -45.32 2.80 -21.23
N ALA A 12 -44.72 3.74 -21.97
CA ALA A 12 -43.28 3.90 -22.01
C ALA A 12 -42.83 4.49 -20.66
N LEU A 13 -42.38 3.63 -19.76
CA LEU A 13 -41.59 4.04 -18.59
C LEU A 13 -40.26 4.58 -19.12
N ALA A 14 -40.17 5.89 -19.26
CA ALA A 14 -38.89 6.57 -19.38
C ALA A 14 -38.16 6.35 -18.05
N ALA A 15 -37.26 5.38 -18.01
CA ALA A 15 -36.29 5.26 -16.94
C ALA A 15 -35.43 6.53 -16.97
N CYS A 16 -35.69 7.47 -16.07
CA CYS A 16 -34.73 8.48 -15.72
C CYS A 16 -33.55 7.74 -15.08
N GLY A 17 -32.58 7.33 -15.88
CA GLY A 17 -31.31 6.83 -15.38
C GLY A 17 -30.59 7.99 -14.69
N ASP A 18 -30.43 7.89 -13.38
CA ASP A 18 -29.53 8.78 -12.64
C ASP A 18 -28.10 8.59 -13.16
N ASP A 19 -27.42 9.70 -13.50
CA ASP A 19 -26.03 9.69 -13.92
C ASP A 19 -25.15 9.26 -12.73
N PRO A 20 -24.49 8.09 -12.77
CA PRO A 20 -23.67 7.60 -11.66
C PRO A 20 -22.44 8.47 -11.40
N ASP A 21 -22.04 9.32 -12.35
CA ASP A 21 -20.95 10.30 -12.22
C ASP A 21 -21.40 11.68 -11.73
N LYS A 22 -22.68 11.83 -11.38
CA LYS A 22 -23.14 13.09 -10.82
C LYS A 22 -22.38 13.42 -9.54
N GLY A 23 -21.70 14.57 -9.55
CA GLY A 23 -20.91 15.08 -8.43
C GLY A 23 -19.61 14.33 -8.16
N THR A 24 -19.08 13.55 -9.12
CA THR A 24 -17.75 12.94 -9.04
C THR A 24 -16.68 13.85 -9.67
N ASN A 25 -15.42 13.47 -9.54
CA ASN A 25 -14.26 14.10 -10.19
C ASN A 25 -14.16 13.81 -11.71
N GLY A 26 -15.09 13.01 -12.26
CA GLY A 26 -15.21 12.75 -13.69
C GLY A 26 -14.34 11.62 -14.24
N ILE A 27 -13.47 10.99 -13.45
CA ILE A 27 -12.63 9.89 -13.93
C ILE A 27 -13.47 8.66 -14.31
N GLY A 28 -14.64 8.47 -13.69
CA GLY A 28 -15.51 7.31 -13.93
C GLY A 28 -16.11 7.22 -15.34
N ARG A 29 -15.83 8.21 -16.21
CA ARG A 29 -16.21 8.25 -17.62
C ARG A 29 -15.05 7.91 -18.57
N LEU A 30 -13.84 7.74 -18.05
CA LEU A 30 -12.63 7.42 -18.81
C LEU A 30 -12.55 5.91 -19.07
N SER A 31 -11.59 5.49 -19.90
CA SER A 31 -11.28 4.06 -20.02
C SER A 31 -10.66 3.52 -18.71
N ALA A 32 -10.72 2.21 -18.51
CA ALA A 32 -10.13 1.57 -17.33
C ALA A 32 -8.61 1.86 -17.21
N GLU A 33 -7.89 1.84 -18.34
CA GLU A 33 -6.46 2.18 -18.42
C GLU A 33 -6.21 3.65 -18.03
N GLU A 34 -7.05 4.58 -18.48
CA GLU A 34 -6.95 5.98 -18.12
C GLU A 34 -7.26 6.21 -16.63
N ILE A 35 -8.20 5.45 -16.04
CA ILE A 35 -8.50 5.53 -14.60
C ILE A 35 -7.28 5.10 -13.78
N GLU A 36 -6.68 3.95 -14.09
CA GLU A 36 -5.46 3.48 -13.42
C GLU A 36 -4.32 4.49 -13.56
N GLN A 37 -4.08 4.99 -14.78
CA GLN A 37 -3.03 5.97 -15.03
C GLN A 37 -3.22 7.25 -14.19
N ARG A 38 -4.46 7.76 -14.07
CA ARG A 38 -4.74 8.94 -13.24
C ARG A 38 -4.54 8.67 -11.76
N ALA A 39 -4.85 7.46 -11.30
CA ALA A 39 -4.63 7.06 -9.92
C ALA A 39 -3.14 6.95 -9.59
N ARG A 40 -2.35 6.36 -10.49
CA ARG A 40 -0.89 6.27 -10.35
C ARG A 40 -0.24 7.64 -10.37
N GLN A 41 -0.64 8.54 -11.28
CA GLN A 41 -0.14 9.91 -11.27
C GLN A 41 -0.49 10.62 -9.96
N ALA A 42 -1.72 10.46 -9.46
CA ALA A 42 -2.10 11.05 -8.18
C ALA A 42 -1.27 10.52 -7.00
N ALA A 43 -0.89 9.24 -7.01
CA ALA A 43 -0.02 8.66 -6.01
C ALA A 43 1.44 9.15 -6.13
N GLU A 44 1.93 9.33 -7.36
CA GLU A 44 3.27 9.91 -7.63
C GLU A 44 3.36 11.37 -7.17
N ASP A 45 2.29 12.14 -7.38
CA ASP A 45 2.23 13.56 -7.00
C ASP A 45 1.98 13.77 -5.48
N ALA A 46 1.71 12.70 -4.73
CA ALA A 46 1.41 12.77 -3.30
C ALA A 46 2.70 12.89 -2.46
N SER A 47 2.59 13.63 -1.36
CA SER A 47 3.67 13.83 -0.39
C SER A 47 3.76 12.71 0.66
N SER A 48 2.64 12.02 0.91
CA SER A 48 2.55 10.92 1.87
C SER A 48 1.34 10.02 1.64
N VAL A 49 1.40 8.82 2.20
CA VAL A 49 0.30 7.85 2.23
C VAL A 49 0.45 6.91 3.42
N ARG A 50 -0.67 6.39 3.93
CA ARG A 50 -0.69 5.24 4.83
C ARG A 50 -1.17 3.98 4.11
N LEU A 51 -0.41 2.91 4.26
CA LEU A 51 -0.68 1.58 3.73
C LEU A 51 -1.06 0.66 4.89
N THR A 52 -2.26 0.07 4.83
CA THR A 52 -2.70 -0.92 5.82
C THR A 52 -3.25 -2.18 5.17
N GLY A 53 -2.92 -3.36 5.71
CA GLY A 53 -3.47 -4.62 5.24
C GLY A 53 -2.42 -5.71 5.12
N THR A 54 -2.60 -6.64 4.20
CA THR A 54 -1.77 -7.85 4.12
C THR A 54 -1.15 -7.99 2.74
N VAL A 55 0.10 -8.42 2.69
CA VAL A 55 0.79 -8.82 1.45
C VAL A 55 1.39 -10.22 1.59
N ILE A 56 1.38 -10.98 0.49
CA ILE A 56 2.06 -12.28 0.40
C ILE A 56 3.32 -12.14 -0.46
N SER A 57 4.50 -12.38 0.12
CA SER A 57 5.78 -12.41 -0.61
C SER A 57 6.51 -13.69 -0.29
N ASP A 58 7.04 -14.37 -1.32
CA ASP A 58 7.85 -15.59 -1.18
C ASP A 58 7.17 -16.70 -0.35
N GLY A 59 5.83 -16.76 -0.41
CA GLY A 59 5.03 -17.71 0.35
C GLY A 59 4.77 -17.33 1.82
N ALA A 60 5.30 -16.21 2.29
CA ALA A 60 5.05 -15.65 3.62
C ALA A 60 4.02 -14.52 3.56
N SER A 61 3.18 -14.42 4.60
CA SER A 61 2.19 -13.36 4.77
C SER A 61 2.73 -12.31 5.72
N TYR A 62 2.52 -11.04 5.37
CA TYR A 62 2.94 -9.88 6.15
C TYR A 62 1.76 -8.94 6.33
N ASP A 63 1.47 -8.58 7.57
CA ASP A 63 0.52 -7.51 7.88
C ASP A 63 1.30 -6.19 8.05
N LEU A 64 0.82 -5.14 7.39
CA LEU A 64 1.45 -3.84 7.28
C LEU A 64 0.55 -2.76 7.88
N ASP A 65 1.17 -1.85 8.62
CA ASP A 65 0.65 -0.51 8.92
C ASP A 65 1.80 0.49 8.80
N VAL A 66 1.96 1.06 7.60
CA VAL A 66 3.13 1.86 7.23
C VAL A 66 2.69 3.20 6.68
N ARG A 67 3.30 4.29 7.18
CA ARG A 67 3.22 5.61 6.56
C ARG A 67 4.47 5.87 5.75
N LEU A 68 4.28 6.16 4.47
CA LEU A 68 5.33 6.58 3.55
C LEU A 68 5.24 8.08 3.34
N GLY A 69 6.38 8.74 3.19
CA GLY A 69 6.48 10.13 2.76
C GLY A 69 7.80 10.40 2.05
N GLU A 70 7.92 11.60 1.49
CA GLU A 70 9.12 12.01 0.74
C GLU A 70 10.40 11.91 1.57
N GLU A 71 10.35 12.37 2.82
CA GLU A 71 11.52 12.44 3.71
C GLU A 71 11.82 11.12 4.43
N GLY A 72 10.91 10.14 4.41
CA GLY A 72 11.05 8.96 5.25
C GLY A 72 9.81 8.08 5.31
N ALA A 73 9.84 7.10 6.21
CA ALA A 73 8.70 6.26 6.52
C ALA A 73 8.72 5.84 7.98
N VAL A 74 7.56 5.50 8.52
CA VAL A 74 7.43 4.87 9.83
C VAL A 74 6.29 3.88 9.79
N GLY A 75 6.48 2.73 10.41
CA GLY A 75 5.43 1.72 10.42
C GLY A 75 5.78 0.46 11.14
N GLU A 76 4.81 -0.43 11.16
CA GLU A 76 4.89 -1.74 11.77
C GLU A 76 4.62 -2.80 10.70
N VAL A 77 5.39 -3.88 10.79
CA VAL A 77 5.26 -5.06 9.95
C VAL A 77 5.25 -6.27 10.87
N SER A 78 4.26 -7.14 10.69
CA SER A 78 4.18 -8.39 11.45
C SER A 78 4.08 -9.59 10.52
N SER A 79 4.69 -10.70 10.92
CA SER A 79 4.63 -11.98 10.22
C SER A 79 4.79 -13.13 11.20
N GLN A 80 3.92 -14.14 11.10
CA GLN A 80 4.03 -15.40 11.86
C GLN A 80 4.20 -15.25 13.39
N GLY A 81 3.67 -14.15 13.96
CA GLY A 81 3.76 -13.86 15.39
C GLY A 81 4.99 -13.07 15.82
N SER A 82 5.84 -12.67 14.89
CA SER A 82 6.91 -11.69 15.08
C SER A 82 6.48 -10.33 14.56
N GLU A 83 6.92 -9.27 15.23
CA GLU A 83 6.62 -7.88 14.88
C GLU A 83 7.92 -7.07 14.86
N PHE A 84 8.05 -6.20 13.85
CA PHE A 84 9.09 -5.19 13.82
C PHE A 84 8.53 -3.85 13.35
N GLN A 85 9.09 -2.80 13.94
CA GLN A 85 8.89 -1.42 13.55
C GLN A 85 10.04 -0.97 12.68
N LEU A 86 9.72 -0.20 11.65
CA LEU A 86 10.67 0.44 10.76
C LEU A 86 10.55 1.95 10.89
N LEU A 87 11.68 2.64 10.82
CA LEU A 87 11.75 4.09 10.74
C LEU A 87 12.87 4.46 9.78
N ARG A 88 12.53 5.20 8.71
CA ARG A 88 13.51 5.84 7.83
C ARG A 88 13.39 7.36 7.95
N ILE A 89 14.53 8.04 8.08
CA ILE A 89 14.63 9.51 8.02
C ILE A 89 15.80 9.84 7.10
N GLY A 90 15.53 10.38 5.91
CA GLY A 90 16.55 10.54 4.87
C GLY A 90 17.20 9.20 4.51
N GLU A 91 18.50 9.08 4.80
CA GLU A 91 19.29 7.85 4.60
C GLU A 91 19.45 7.01 5.87
N ASP A 92 18.95 7.47 7.01
CA ASP A 92 19.03 6.71 8.25
C ASP A 92 17.86 5.73 8.34
N LEU A 93 18.17 4.44 8.48
CA LEU A 93 17.19 3.37 8.62
C LEU A 93 17.35 2.70 9.99
N TYR A 94 16.24 2.57 10.69
CA TYR A 94 16.15 1.97 12.01
C TYR A 94 15.11 0.86 12.04
N ILE A 95 15.45 -0.23 12.71
CA ILE A 95 14.55 -1.36 12.97
C ILE A 95 14.45 -1.55 14.48
N LYS A 96 13.23 -1.69 14.99
CA LYS A 96 13.00 -2.10 16.37
C LYS A 96 12.10 -3.30 16.36
N ALA A 97 12.54 -4.39 16.96
CA ALA A 97 11.77 -5.63 16.94
C ALA A 97 11.78 -6.28 18.31
N ASP A 98 10.90 -7.26 18.49
CA ASP A 98 10.87 -8.07 19.69
C ASP A 98 12.01 -9.13 19.70
N ALA A 99 12.17 -9.79 20.84
CA ALA A 99 13.17 -10.83 21.00
C ALA A 99 12.98 -12.02 20.03
N ALA A 100 11.74 -12.30 19.60
CA ALA A 100 11.47 -13.40 18.68
C ALA A 100 11.97 -13.09 17.27
N PHE A 101 11.83 -11.85 16.82
CA PHE A 101 12.40 -11.36 15.57
C PHE A 101 13.94 -11.42 15.59
N TRP A 102 14.57 -10.93 16.65
CA TRP A 102 16.04 -10.94 16.77
C TRP A 102 16.65 -12.34 16.83
N GLN A 103 15.88 -13.35 17.21
CA GLN A 103 16.29 -14.77 17.25
C GLN A 103 15.89 -15.54 15.98
N SER A 104 15.25 -14.88 15.02
CA SER A 104 14.85 -15.49 13.75
C SER A 104 15.98 -15.45 12.73
N ASP A 105 15.91 -16.34 11.74
CA ASP A 105 16.86 -16.40 10.62
C ASP A 105 16.82 -15.13 9.72
N ALA A 106 15.95 -14.15 10.02
CA ALA A 106 15.85 -12.89 9.31
C ALA A 106 16.95 -11.88 9.72
N VAL A 107 17.74 -12.19 10.75
CA VAL A 107 18.86 -11.35 11.26
C VAL A 107 20.17 -12.12 11.10
N PRO A 108 21.26 -11.49 10.64
CA PRO A 108 22.58 -12.15 10.53
C PRO A 108 23.04 -12.74 11.88
N GLU A 109 23.52 -13.98 11.89
CA GLU A 109 23.97 -14.72 13.08
C GLU A 109 25.25 -14.16 13.74
N GLU A 110 25.89 -13.14 13.16
CA GLU A 110 27.25 -12.70 13.52
C GLU A 110 27.34 -11.60 14.59
N LEU A 111 26.29 -11.42 15.40
CA LEU A 111 26.42 -10.59 16.60
C LEU A 111 27.13 -11.41 17.69
N ASP A 112 28.31 -10.94 18.13
CA ASP A 112 29.19 -11.54 19.16
C ASP A 112 28.52 -11.79 20.54
N SER A 113 27.24 -11.45 20.67
CA SER A 113 26.43 -11.47 21.88
C SER A 113 24.95 -11.58 21.52
N ASP A 114 24.16 -12.26 22.36
CA ASP A 114 22.70 -12.46 22.19
C ASP A 114 21.98 -11.14 21.81
N PRO A 115 21.60 -10.95 20.53
CA PRO A 115 21.04 -9.70 20.01
C PRO A 115 19.80 -9.27 20.78
N ALA A 116 19.00 -10.25 21.20
CA ALA A 116 17.75 -10.01 21.91
C ALA A 116 17.96 -9.28 23.24
N GLN A 117 19.09 -9.50 23.92
CA GLN A 117 19.39 -8.79 25.18
C GLN A 117 19.89 -7.36 24.98
N GLN A 118 20.58 -7.08 23.85
CA GLN A 118 21.10 -5.75 23.58
C GLN A 118 20.06 -4.84 22.92
N LEU A 119 19.18 -5.44 22.13
CA LEU A 119 18.18 -4.75 21.32
C LEU A 119 16.80 -4.71 21.98
N GLU A 120 16.65 -5.27 23.19
CA GLU A 120 15.39 -5.21 23.93
C GLU A 120 14.93 -3.75 24.10
N GLY A 121 13.85 -3.40 23.42
CA GLY A 121 13.26 -2.06 23.45
C GLY A 121 14.03 -0.99 22.67
N LYS A 122 15.12 -1.35 21.97
CA LYS A 122 15.98 -0.41 21.24
C LYS A 122 15.80 -0.51 19.72
N TYR A 123 16.22 0.54 19.03
CA TYR A 123 16.37 0.58 17.59
C TYR A 123 17.77 0.13 17.19
N LEU A 124 17.85 -0.85 16.29
CA LEU A 124 19.04 -1.12 15.51
C LEU A 124 19.11 -0.13 14.36
N ARG A 125 20.20 0.62 14.23
CA ARG A 125 20.51 1.35 12.99
C ARG A 125 21.10 0.38 11.97
N VAL A 126 20.51 0.34 10.79
CA VAL A 126 20.97 -0.53 9.69
C VAL A 126 22.10 0.19 8.94
N ALA A 127 23.27 -0.44 8.84
CA ALA A 127 24.39 0.09 8.06
C ALA A 127 24.04 0.13 6.57
N ARG A 128 24.48 1.17 5.85
CA ARG A 128 24.15 1.34 4.42
C ARG A 128 24.80 0.28 3.53
N GLU A 129 25.92 -0.26 4.00
CA GLU A 129 26.68 -1.32 3.35
C GLU A 129 26.04 -2.70 3.53
N ASP A 130 25.05 -2.83 4.41
CA ASP A 130 24.31 -4.07 4.65
C ASP A 130 23.34 -4.38 3.48
N PRO A 131 23.33 -5.60 2.92
CA PRO A 131 22.36 -6.00 1.90
C PRO A 131 20.88 -5.82 2.29
N ALA A 132 20.55 -5.89 3.58
CA ALA A 132 19.22 -5.64 4.11
C ALA A 132 18.82 -4.16 3.98
N TYR A 133 19.77 -3.23 4.00
CA TYR A 133 19.49 -1.79 3.89
C TYR A 133 18.79 -1.46 2.57
N GLU A 134 19.32 -1.90 1.43
CA GLU A 134 18.72 -1.61 0.12
C GLU A 134 17.32 -2.21 -0.03
N GLN A 135 17.13 -3.43 0.47
CA GLN A 135 15.84 -4.11 0.45
C GLN A 135 14.81 -3.34 1.27
N LEU A 136 15.11 -3.07 2.54
CA LEU A 136 14.19 -2.38 3.45
C LEU A 136 13.96 -0.93 3.02
N SER A 137 15.01 -0.20 2.68
CA SER A 137 14.90 1.20 2.29
C SER A 137 14.03 1.38 1.04
N THR A 138 14.04 0.45 0.09
CA THR A 138 13.15 0.48 -1.08
C THR A 138 11.67 0.47 -0.69
N PHE A 139 11.28 -0.33 0.31
CA PHE A 139 9.89 -0.37 0.80
C PHE A 139 9.48 0.82 1.66
N THR A 140 10.41 1.75 1.93
CA THR A 140 10.17 2.96 2.74
C THR A 140 10.18 4.24 1.90
N ARG A 141 10.17 4.12 0.58
CA ARG A 141 10.17 5.25 -0.36
C ARG A 141 8.85 5.28 -1.13
N MET A 142 8.42 6.47 -1.53
CA MET A 142 7.16 6.67 -2.27
C MET A 142 7.18 6.04 -3.67
N ASP A 143 8.35 5.86 -4.28
CA ASP A 143 8.50 5.27 -5.61
C ASP A 143 8.06 3.79 -5.67
N VAL A 144 8.01 3.09 -4.53
CA VAL A 144 7.44 1.74 -4.43
C VAL A 144 5.98 1.67 -4.90
N LEU A 145 5.25 2.78 -4.79
CA LEU A 145 3.84 2.86 -5.19
C LEU A 145 3.66 2.65 -6.70
N ASP A 146 4.63 3.06 -7.54
CA ASP A 146 4.49 2.88 -8.98
C ASP A 146 4.45 1.40 -9.36
N ALA A 147 5.39 0.61 -8.80
CA ALA A 147 5.43 -0.82 -8.99
C ALA A 147 4.21 -1.51 -8.34
N LEU A 148 3.81 -1.07 -7.15
CA LEU A 148 2.70 -1.66 -6.40
C LEU A 148 1.33 -1.45 -7.06
N LEU A 149 1.11 -0.27 -7.65
CA LEU A 149 -0.18 0.14 -8.23
C LEU A 149 -0.32 -0.22 -9.72
N THR A 150 0.74 -0.73 -10.34
CA THR A 150 0.69 -1.24 -11.71
C THR A 150 0.00 -2.61 -11.71
N LEU A 151 -1.16 -2.70 -12.36
CA LEU A 151 -1.84 -3.99 -12.53
C LEU A 151 -1.20 -4.82 -13.66
N ASP A 152 -1.47 -6.11 -13.73
CA ASP A 152 -0.96 -6.98 -14.80
C ASP A 152 -2.09 -7.38 -15.77
N GLY A 153 -1.89 -7.16 -17.08
CA GLY A 153 -2.85 -7.61 -18.11
C GLY A 153 -3.88 -6.57 -18.60
N GLU A 154 -4.98 -7.03 -19.21
CA GLU A 154 -6.00 -6.15 -19.80
C GLU A 154 -6.89 -5.51 -18.72
N ARG A 155 -7.12 -4.19 -18.81
CA ARG A 155 -7.90 -3.44 -17.81
C ARG A 155 -9.37 -3.40 -18.16
N GLU A 156 -10.21 -3.69 -17.18
CA GLU A 156 -11.66 -3.60 -17.27
C GLU A 156 -12.21 -2.72 -16.14
N THR A 157 -13.24 -1.92 -16.45
CA THR A 157 -13.94 -1.13 -15.44
C THR A 157 -14.89 -2.04 -14.69
N GLY A 158 -14.67 -2.15 -13.38
CA GLY A 158 -15.52 -2.91 -12.47
C GLY A 158 -16.63 -2.06 -11.86
N ASP A 159 -17.09 -2.51 -10.70
CA ASP A 159 -18.20 -1.89 -9.99
C ASP A 159 -17.85 -0.53 -9.37
N ARG A 160 -18.90 0.21 -9.01
CA ARG A 160 -18.80 1.42 -8.18
C ARG A 160 -19.26 1.08 -6.79
N GLU A 161 -18.45 1.42 -5.80
CA GLU A 161 -18.75 1.15 -4.40
C GLU A 161 -18.20 2.23 -3.47
N GLU A 162 -18.33 2.04 -2.15
CA GLU A 162 -17.71 2.91 -1.16
C GLU A 162 -16.55 2.20 -0.47
N VAL A 163 -15.35 2.76 -0.57
CA VAL A 163 -14.17 2.28 0.13
C VAL A 163 -13.85 3.28 1.24
N GLY A 164 -14.02 2.86 2.50
CA GLY A 164 -13.79 3.74 3.65
C GLY A 164 -14.72 4.95 3.70
N GLY A 165 -15.94 4.82 3.13
CA GLY A 165 -16.91 5.91 3.02
C GLY A 165 -16.65 6.90 1.88
N VAL A 166 -15.67 6.62 1.01
CA VAL A 166 -15.41 7.39 -0.21
C VAL A 166 -15.95 6.64 -1.42
N ARG A 167 -16.74 7.31 -2.25
CA ARG A 167 -17.21 6.74 -3.52
C ARG A 167 -16.00 6.41 -4.40
N ALA A 168 -15.95 5.19 -4.89
CA ALA A 168 -14.85 4.65 -5.68
C ALA A 168 -15.37 3.99 -6.96
N ILE A 169 -14.47 3.85 -7.94
CA ILE A 169 -14.65 3.02 -9.11
C ILE A 169 -13.53 1.99 -9.16
N ARG A 170 -13.89 0.74 -9.40
CA ARG A 170 -12.94 -0.37 -9.49
C ARG A 170 -12.38 -0.48 -10.90
N VAL A 171 -11.08 -0.75 -10.99
CA VAL A 171 -10.40 -1.21 -12.19
C VAL A 171 -9.85 -2.60 -11.90
N GLU A 172 -10.18 -3.58 -12.72
CA GLU A 172 -9.68 -4.96 -12.60
C GLU A 172 -8.76 -5.25 -13.78
N ALA A 173 -7.78 -6.13 -13.56
CA ALA A 173 -6.91 -6.60 -14.64
C ALA A 173 -6.98 -8.12 -14.81
N ASP A 174 -7.05 -8.58 -16.06
CA ASP A 174 -7.17 -10.01 -16.43
C ASP A 174 -8.28 -10.76 -15.67
N GLY A 175 -9.46 -10.13 -15.58
CA GLY A 175 -10.60 -10.66 -14.82
C GLY A 175 -10.34 -10.79 -13.32
N GLY A 176 -9.52 -9.90 -12.77
CA GLY A 176 -9.12 -9.85 -11.35
C GLY A 176 -7.85 -10.65 -11.02
N GLN A 177 -7.38 -11.53 -11.92
CA GLN A 177 -6.16 -12.31 -11.68
C GLN A 177 -4.89 -11.44 -11.70
N GLY A 178 -4.91 -10.35 -12.47
CA GLY A 178 -3.86 -9.33 -12.52
C GLY A 178 -3.97 -8.26 -11.43
N GLY A 179 -4.90 -8.45 -10.48
CA GLY A 179 -5.20 -7.52 -9.40
C GLY A 179 -6.36 -6.59 -9.72
N ALA A 180 -6.71 -5.78 -8.73
CA ALA A 180 -7.75 -4.76 -8.85
C ALA A 180 -7.44 -3.54 -7.99
N LEU A 181 -7.84 -2.37 -8.47
CA LEU A 181 -7.61 -1.07 -7.87
C LEU A 181 -8.91 -0.30 -7.74
N ASP A 182 -9.29 0.06 -6.52
CA ASP A 182 -10.39 0.98 -6.26
C ASP A 182 -9.87 2.41 -6.20
N VAL A 183 -10.41 3.27 -7.07
CA VAL A 183 -9.94 4.64 -7.26
C VAL A 183 -11.01 5.63 -6.82
N SER A 184 -10.62 6.66 -6.07
CA SER A 184 -11.52 7.70 -5.60
C SER A 184 -12.23 8.43 -6.74
N LEU A 185 -13.56 8.49 -6.67
CA LEU A 185 -14.40 9.34 -7.52
C LEU A 185 -14.58 10.75 -6.93
N ILE A 186 -13.93 11.07 -5.80
CA ILE A 186 -14.10 12.35 -5.09
C ILE A 186 -12.74 13.05 -4.97
N GLY A 187 -12.69 14.31 -5.41
CA GLY A 187 -11.44 15.09 -5.35
C GLY A 187 -10.33 14.48 -6.21
N THR A 188 -9.11 14.45 -5.68
CA THR A 188 -7.97 13.78 -6.31
C THR A 188 -8.24 12.28 -6.44
N PRO A 189 -7.95 11.65 -7.59
CA PRO A 189 -8.29 10.25 -7.85
C PRO A 189 -7.31 9.29 -7.17
N TYR A 190 -7.12 9.39 -5.85
CA TYR A 190 -6.21 8.51 -5.13
C TYR A 190 -6.66 7.04 -5.20
N PRO A 191 -5.72 6.10 -5.26
CA PRO A 191 -5.96 4.71 -4.90
C PRO A 191 -6.50 4.61 -3.47
N LEU A 192 -7.51 3.77 -3.25
CA LEU A 192 -8.13 3.57 -1.94
C LEU A 192 -7.98 2.14 -1.43
N ARG A 193 -8.00 1.16 -2.35
CA ARG A 193 -7.76 -0.25 -2.07
C ARG A 193 -7.10 -0.90 -3.28
N LEU A 194 -6.10 -1.71 -3.01
CA LEU A 194 -5.43 -2.58 -3.97
C LEU A 194 -5.63 -4.03 -3.54
N GLU A 195 -6.20 -4.84 -4.42
CA GLU A 195 -6.19 -6.29 -4.31
C GLU A 195 -5.10 -6.80 -5.26
N ARG A 196 -4.10 -7.51 -4.73
CA ARG A 196 -2.99 -7.97 -5.55
C ARG A 196 -3.38 -9.24 -6.32
N GLY A 197 -2.88 -9.34 -7.54
CA GLY A 197 -3.10 -10.51 -8.39
C GLY A 197 -2.65 -11.81 -7.72
N GLY A 198 -3.29 -12.92 -8.10
CA GLY A 198 -3.00 -14.25 -7.55
C GLY A 198 -3.28 -14.40 -6.05
N ASP A 199 -4.27 -13.68 -5.52
CA ASP A 199 -4.65 -13.67 -4.10
C ASP A 199 -3.51 -13.23 -3.16
N ALA A 200 -2.59 -12.39 -3.66
CA ALA A 200 -1.36 -12.02 -2.96
C ALA A 200 -1.53 -10.91 -1.89
N GLY A 201 -2.74 -10.78 -1.36
CA GLY A 201 -3.11 -9.85 -0.29
C GLY A 201 -3.88 -8.61 -0.75
N VAL A 202 -4.33 -7.82 0.24
CA VAL A 202 -5.13 -6.61 0.05
C VAL A 202 -4.53 -5.48 0.87
N LEU A 203 -4.33 -4.33 0.24
CA LEU A 203 -3.88 -3.10 0.89
C LEU A 203 -4.96 -2.03 0.78
N ARG A 204 -5.14 -1.28 1.86
CA ARG A 204 -5.87 -0.01 1.89
C ARG A 204 -4.85 1.10 1.84
N LEU A 205 -5.18 2.13 1.06
CA LEU A 205 -4.37 3.34 0.93
C LEU A 205 -5.23 4.50 1.40
N ASP A 206 -4.83 5.12 2.51
CA ASP A 206 -5.52 6.24 3.13
C ASP A 206 -4.53 7.28 3.65
N ASP A 207 -5.04 8.31 4.35
CA ASP A 207 -4.24 9.40 4.91
C ASP A 207 -3.27 10.04 3.90
N TRP A 208 -3.70 10.15 2.63
CA TRP A 208 -2.94 10.84 1.58
C TRP A 208 -2.68 12.29 1.94
N ASP A 209 -1.47 12.77 1.63
CA ASP A 209 -0.99 14.14 1.86
C ASP A 209 -1.16 14.65 3.30
N GLN A 210 -1.13 13.74 4.28
CA GLN A 210 -1.04 14.12 5.68
C GLN A 210 0.42 14.39 6.08
N GLU A 211 0.62 15.37 6.97
CA GLU A 211 1.96 15.66 7.50
C GLU A 211 2.52 14.43 8.24
N LEU A 212 3.71 13.99 7.82
CA LEU A 212 4.41 12.87 8.43
C LEU A 212 5.57 13.39 9.26
N ALA A 213 5.35 13.53 10.57
CA ALA A 213 6.42 13.88 11.50
C ALA A 213 7.31 12.65 11.76
N LEU A 214 8.61 12.80 11.49
CA LEU A 214 9.62 11.78 11.73
C LEU A 214 10.64 12.30 12.73
N GLU A 215 10.82 11.59 13.83
CA GLU A 215 11.76 11.94 14.87
C GLU A 215 12.78 10.79 15.03
N PRO A 216 14.09 11.07 14.97
CA PRO A 216 15.08 10.04 15.21
C PRO A 216 14.95 9.53 16.65
N PRO A 217 15.21 8.24 16.91
CA PRO A 217 15.23 7.72 18.27
C PRO A 217 16.30 8.42 19.12
N ALA A 218 16.15 8.41 20.44
CA ALA A 218 17.18 8.98 21.30
C ALA A 218 18.51 8.19 21.18
N GLU A 219 19.66 8.85 21.36
CA GLU A 219 20.97 8.21 21.18
C GLU A 219 21.17 6.96 22.06
N ASP A 220 20.55 6.91 23.24
CA ASP A 220 20.60 5.76 24.16
C ASP A 220 19.62 4.64 23.80
N GLU A 221 18.65 4.92 22.93
CA GLU A 221 17.71 3.97 22.33
C GLU A 221 18.25 3.37 21.02
N ILE A 222 19.39 3.85 20.51
CA ILE A 222 20.01 3.36 19.29
C ILE A 222 21.15 2.40 19.62
N VAL A 223 21.20 1.29 18.89
CA VAL A 223 22.37 0.41 18.77
C VAL A 223 22.84 0.49 17.32
N ASP A 224 24.12 0.82 17.15
CA ASP A 224 24.77 0.95 15.84
C ASP A 224 25.97 0.00 15.83
N TYR A 225 25.88 -1.08 15.05
CA TYR A 225 26.96 -2.06 14.91
C TYR A 225 27.99 -1.65 13.84
N GLY A 226 27.82 -0.53 13.13
CA GLY A 226 28.76 -0.10 12.10
C GLY A 226 29.04 -1.17 11.03
N GLU A 227 30.29 -1.27 10.59
CA GLU A 227 30.76 -2.26 9.60
C GLU A 227 30.67 -3.73 10.07
N ASP A 228 30.33 -3.98 11.36
CA ASP A 228 30.30 -5.34 11.92
C ASP A 228 29.08 -6.17 11.47
N MET A 229 28.14 -5.59 10.69
CA MET A 229 27.04 -6.34 10.06
C MET A 229 27.39 -6.87 8.65
N VAL A 230 28.62 -6.65 8.15
CA VAL A 230 29.02 -7.06 6.80
C VAL A 230 29.59 -8.48 6.78
N THR A 231 28.72 -9.50 6.66
CA THR A 231 28.83 -10.76 5.87
C THR A 231 27.68 -11.72 6.25
N SER A 232 27.12 -12.64 5.46
CA SER A 232 27.46 -13.30 4.18
C SER A 232 26.17 -13.74 3.43
N ALA A 233 25.93 -13.24 2.22
CA ALA A 233 25.06 -13.90 1.24
C ALA A 233 25.95 -14.38 0.09
N GLY A 234 26.56 -15.53 0.27
CA GLY A 234 27.46 -16.07 -0.74
C GLY A 234 28.04 -17.42 -0.38
N GLU A 235 27.21 -18.47 -0.34
CA GLU A 235 27.53 -19.82 -0.79
C GLU A 235 26.31 -20.49 -1.43
#